data_AF-A0A9E9JWI2-F1
#
_entry.id   AF-A0A9E9JWI2-F1
#
_cell.length_a   1.000
_cell.length_b   1.000
_cell.length_c   1.000
_cell.angle_alpha   90.00
_cell.angle_beta   90.00
_cell.angle_gamma   90.00
#
_symmetry.space_group_name_H-M   'P 1'
#
loop_
_entity.id
_entity.type
_entity.pdbx_description
1 polymer ?
#
loop_
_entity_poly.entity_id
_entity_poly.type
_entity_poly.pdbx_seq_one_letter_code
_entity_poly.pdbx_strand_id
1 'polypeptide(L)'
;MATEQQPLWSNEVLNKSEYKRKFAPLDSTLQEIIRMISVGDPTDLPNLGDNFHQLPRENGHEPILSMENDSSALQTEASRVIGLVLMQPMDLVDMFMDVDQWLIVFSNIVTKATVLGVLSAGETPRNPNGALQVMSAEFHVPSPLVCTREFYFARYCKELAENTWLVVDFSLDSIFPNPITRFQRRPSGCLIQRTQNGLTKVTWVEHNEVDNGWVHKMFRPLIASGFAFTAKRWLATLERQCDRLSVLMEDNSGKINFTWIP
;
A
#
# COMPACT_ATOMS: atom_id res chain seq x y z
N MET A 1 -15.00 12.43 32.39
CA MET A 1 -14.70 11.02 32.67
C MET A 1 -14.16 10.41 31.39
N ALA A 2 -12.96 9.83 31.47
CA ALA A 2 -12.19 9.11 30.45
C ALA A 2 -11.90 9.81 29.11
N THR A 3 -10.85 10.63 29.07
CA THR A 3 -10.09 10.92 27.84
C THR A 3 -9.22 9.72 27.52
N GLU A 4 -9.54 9.02 26.43
CA GLU A 4 -8.72 7.95 25.87
C GLU A 4 -7.42 8.57 25.34
N GLN A 5 -6.30 8.22 25.98
CA GLN A 5 -4.95 8.65 25.61
C GLN A 5 -4.24 7.45 24.99
N GLN A 6 -3.69 7.61 23.79
CA GLN A 6 -2.83 6.62 23.14
C GLN A 6 -1.47 7.26 22.83
N PRO A 7 -0.34 6.58 23.13
CA PRO A 7 1.00 7.14 22.97
C PRO A 7 1.48 7.09 21.52
N LEU A 8 2.24 8.11 21.08
CA LEU A 8 3.00 8.08 19.83
C LEU A 8 4.50 7.93 20.12
N TRP A 9 5.10 6.85 19.62
CA TRP A 9 6.43 6.68 18.96
C TRP A 9 7.71 7.36 19.50
N SER A 10 7.66 8.09 20.62
CA SER A 10 8.84 8.58 21.37
C SER A 10 8.51 9.10 22.79
N ASN A 11 7.45 8.62 23.44
CA ASN A 11 6.89 9.21 24.69
C ASN A 11 6.21 10.58 24.51
N GLU A 12 5.88 10.99 23.28
CA GLU A 12 5.09 12.21 23.05
C GLU A 12 3.59 11.87 22.98
N VAL A 13 2.85 12.37 23.97
CA VAL A 13 1.38 12.37 23.95
C VAL A 13 0.94 13.69 23.32
N LEU A 14 0.57 13.65 22.04
CA LEU A 14 0.07 14.84 21.33
C LEU A 14 -1.40 15.09 21.69
N ASN A 15 -1.73 16.30 22.12
CA ASN A 15 -3.14 16.68 22.27
C ASN A 15 -3.79 16.94 20.89
N LYS A 16 -5.12 16.95 20.83
CA LYS A 16 -5.90 17.12 19.59
C LYS A 16 -5.52 18.36 18.76
N SER A 17 -5.08 19.44 19.41
CA SER A 17 -4.64 20.68 18.78
C SER A 17 -3.22 20.61 18.21
N GLU A 18 -2.29 19.98 18.90
CA GLU A 18 -0.94 19.67 18.38
C GLU A 18 -1.04 18.67 17.23
N TYR A 19 -1.94 17.70 17.34
CA TYR A 19 -2.28 16.75 16.32
C TYR A 19 -2.78 17.43 15.03
N LYS A 20 -3.82 18.27 15.11
CA LYS A 20 -4.32 19.00 13.93
C LYS A 20 -3.24 19.86 13.27
N ARG A 21 -2.33 20.42 14.07
CA ARG A 21 -1.22 21.24 13.57
C ARG A 21 -0.17 20.39 12.83
N LYS A 22 0.22 19.24 13.41
CA LYS A 22 1.24 18.34 12.83
C LYS A 22 0.76 17.67 11.55
N PHE A 23 -0.54 17.37 11.48
CA PHE A 23 -1.16 16.64 10.36
C PHE A 23 -1.90 17.54 9.35
N ALA A 24 -2.03 18.85 9.58
CA ALA A 24 -2.60 19.80 8.61
C ALA A 24 -1.95 19.75 7.20
N PRO A 25 -0.63 19.50 7.04
CA PRO A 25 -0.02 19.36 5.72
C PRO A 25 -0.47 18.13 4.93
N LEU A 26 -1.11 17.14 5.57
CA LEU A 26 -1.60 15.95 4.89
C LEU A 26 -2.84 16.22 4.03
N ASP A 27 -3.63 17.24 4.35
CA ASP A 27 -4.83 17.55 3.57
C ASP A 27 -4.49 17.90 2.11
N SER A 28 -3.38 18.62 1.86
CA SER A 28 -2.92 18.91 0.50
C SER A 28 -2.32 17.68 -0.18
N THR A 29 -1.58 16.85 0.55
CA THR A 29 -1.05 15.57 0.05
C THR A 29 -2.18 14.60 -0.31
N LEU A 30 -3.25 14.54 0.49
CA LEU A 30 -4.44 13.73 0.23
C LEU A 30 -5.15 14.15 -1.08
N GLN A 31 -5.29 15.45 -1.34
CA GLN A 31 -5.88 15.95 -2.59
C GLN A 31 -5.02 15.61 -3.81
N GLU A 32 -3.70 15.72 -3.69
CA GLU A 32 -2.76 15.33 -4.75
C GLU A 32 -2.85 13.83 -5.07
N ILE A 33 -3.08 13.00 -4.06
CA ILE A 33 -3.22 11.55 -4.24
C ILE A 33 -4.57 11.17 -4.84
N ILE A 34 -5.67 11.80 -4.39
CA ILE A 34 -6.98 11.65 -5.04
C ILE A 34 -6.83 11.96 -6.53
N ARG A 35 -6.06 13.00 -6.88
CA ARG A 35 -5.73 13.32 -8.28
C ARG A 35 -4.89 12.21 -8.96
N MET A 36 -3.78 11.75 -8.36
CA MET A 36 -2.94 10.70 -8.96
C MET A 36 -3.66 9.37 -9.18
N ILE A 37 -4.60 9.02 -8.29
CA ILE A 37 -5.33 7.76 -8.35
C ILE A 37 -6.57 7.87 -9.26
N SER A 38 -7.18 9.05 -9.36
CA SER A 38 -8.38 9.29 -10.18
C SER A 38 -8.07 9.66 -11.63
N VAL A 39 -6.85 10.12 -11.95
CA VAL A 39 -6.44 10.44 -13.33
C VAL A 39 -6.05 9.14 -14.05
N GLY A 40 -6.70 8.91 -15.20
CA GLY A 40 -6.68 7.65 -15.95
C GLY A 40 -5.47 7.43 -16.85
N ASP A 41 -4.52 8.36 -16.97
CA ASP A 41 -3.41 8.23 -17.92
C ASP A 41 -2.03 8.05 -17.25
N PRO A 42 -1.23 7.04 -17.65
CA PRO A 42 0.09 6.76 -17.07
C PRO A 42 1.19 7.78 -17.40
N THR A 43 0.90 8.81 -18.22
CA THR A 43 1.89 9.77 -18.74
C THR A 43 2.02 11.06 -17.93
N ASP A 44 1.12 11.30 -16.97
CA ASP A 44 1.10 12.50 -16.11
C ASP A 44 1.44 12.19 -14.63
N LEU A 45 2.27 11.18 -14.39
CA LEU A 45 3.10 11.24 -13.19
C LEU A 45 4.09 12.39 -13.41
N PRO A 46 4.26 13.33 -12.46
CA PRO A 46 5.39 14.25 -12.53
C PRO A 46 6.64 13.38 -12.67
N ASN A 47 7.32 13.51 -13.80
CA ASN A 47 8.65 12.97 -14.01
C ASN A 47 9.59 13.75 -13.08
N LEU A 48 9.55 13.45 -11.77
CA LEU A 48 10.42 14.06 -10.78
C LEU A 48 11.72 13.26 -10.72
N GLY A 49 12.38 13.23 -11.87
CA GLY A 49 13.51 12.37 -12.15
C GLY A 49 13.88 12.55 -13.62
N ASP A 50 14.13 13.80 -14.00
CA ASP A 50 14.78 14.07 -15.27
C ASP A 50 16.13 13.34 -15.27
N ASN A 51 16.41 12.67 -16.38
CA ASN A 51 17.53 11.76 -16.66
C ASN A 51 17.32 10.27 -16.33
N PHE A 52 16.45 9.58 -17.07
CA PHE A 52 16.89 8.35 -17.74
C PHE A 52 16.33 8.29 -19.15
N HIS A 53 17.27 8.21 -20.09
CA HIS A 53 17.07 8.18 -21.53
C HIS A 53 15.99 7.19 -21.95
N GLN A 54 15.07 7.69 -22.79
CA GLN A 54 14.25 6.89 -23.69
C GLN A 54 15.11 5.79 -24.34
N LEU A 55 14.73 4.53 -24.15
CA LEU A 55 15.29 3.42 -24.91
C LEU A 55 14.96 3.61 -26.40
N PRO A 56 15.95 3.73 -27.31
CA PRO A 56 15.69 3.50 -28.71
C PRO A 56 15.65 1.99 -28.96
N ARG A 57 14.72 1.62 -29.85
CA ARG A 57 14.58 0.28 -30.44
C ARG A 57 15.92 -0.25 -30.94
N GLU A 58 16.04 -1.57 -30.84
CA GLU A 58 16.98 -2.47 -31.51
C GLU A 58 17.96 -1.82 -32.48
N ASN A 59 19.25 -1.85 -32.14
CA ASN A 59 20.30 -2.43 -32.99
C ASN A 59 21.56 -2.64 -32.15
N GLY A 60 22.16 -3.83 -32.32
CA GLY A 60 23.24 -4.34 -31.47
C GLY A 60 24.47 -3.41 -31.39
N HIS A 61 25.00 -3.32 -30.19
CA HIS A 61 26.41 -3.42 -29.78
C HIS A 61 26.42 -3.26 -28.25
N GLU A 62 27.06 -4.19 -27.53
CA GLU A 62 27.16 -4.11 -26.06
C GLU A 62 27.89 -2.84 -25.60
N PRO A 63 27.48 -2.23 -24.47
CA PRO A 63 28.34 -1.32 -23.75
C PRO A 63 28.76 -1.89 -22.39
N ILE A 64 30.07 -2.09 -22.33
CA ILE A 64 31.00 -1.98 -21.19
C ILE A 64 30.38 -1.40 -19.92
N LEU A 65 30.52 -2.17 -18.83
CA LEU A 65 30.25 -1.78 -17.45
C LEU A 65 30.99 -0.47 -17.08
N SER A 66 30.28 0.65 -17.07
CA SER A 66 30.75 1.86 -16.40
C SER A 66 30.40 1.78 -14.92
N MET A 67 31.42 1.48 -14.12
CA MET A 67 31.47 1.73 -12.69
C MET A 67 31.51 3.24 -12.43
N GLU A 68 30.95 3.66 -11.29
CA GLU A 68 31.07 4.98 -10.64
C GLU A 68 30.04 6.07 -11.02
N ASN A 69 29.01 6.20 -10.16
CA ASN A 69 28.88 7.42 -9.36
C ASN A 69 28.16 7.11 -8.02
N ASP A 70 28.90 7.21 -6.92
CA ASP A 70 28.40 7.19 -5.56
C ASP A 70 27.57 8.46 -5.33
N SER A 71 26.25 8.32 -5.34
CA SER A 71 25.39 9.19 -4.55
C SER A 71 24.33 8.32 -3.91
N SER A 72 24.20 8.43 -2.59
CA SER A 72 23.22 7.75 -1.74
C SER A 72 21.81 8.29 -1.98
N ALA A 73 21.36 8.29 -3.23
CA ALA A 73 20.02 8.70 -3.61
C ALA A 73 19.09 7.48 -3.49
N LEU A 74 17.94 7.69 -2.83
CA LEU A 74 16.90 6.68 -2.77
C LEU A 74 16.43 6.35 -4.19
N GLN A 75 16.24 5.06 -4.46
CA GLN A 75 15.70 4.57 -5.73
C GLN A 75 14.18 4.57 -5.66
N THR A 76 13.54 5.11 -6.69
CA THR A 76 12.09 5.09 -6.83
C THR A 76 11.61 3.75 -7.35
N GLU A 77 10.77 3.07 -6.57
CA GLU A 77 10.04 1.87 -6.95
C GLU A 77 8.55 2.20 -7.06
N ALA A 78 8.02 2.32 -8.27
CA ALA A 78 6.62 2.65 -8.53
C ALA A 78 5.95 1.65 -9.48
N SER A 79 4.72 1.26 -9.18
CA SER A 79 3.94 0.34 -10.01
C SER A 79 2.44 0.59 -9.88
N ARG A 80 1.70 0.32 -10.95
CA ARG A 80 0.24 0.41 -11.00
C ARG A 80 -0.35 -0.79 -11.72
N VAL A 81 -1.46 -1.32 -11.20
CA VAL A 81 -2.19 -2.42 -11.84
C VAL A 81 -3.69 -2.24 -11.65
N ILE A 82 -4.47 -2.76 -12.60
CA ILE A 82 -5.93 -2.79 -12.52
C ILE A 82 -6.39 -4.24 -12.64
N GLY A 83 -7.35 -4.64 -11.80
CA GLY A 83 -8.01 -5.94 -11.86
C GLY A 83 -9.49 -5.83 -11.54
N LEU A 84 -10.19 -6.94 -11.76
CA LEU A 84 -11.61 -7.10 -11.43
C LEU A 84 -11.74 -8.23 -10.42
N VAL A 85 -12.52 -8.02 -9.36
CA VAL A 85 -12.77 -9.02 -8.32
C VAL A 85 -14.26 -9.19 -8.06
N LEU A 86 -14.65 -10.39 -7.65
CA LEU A 86 -16.03 -10.74 -7.27
C LEU A 86 -16.24 -10.54 -5.77
N MET A 87 -16.23 -9.28 -5.34
CA MET A 87 -16.47 -8.89 -3.93
C MET A 87 -17.08 -7.49 -3.91
N GLN A 88 -17.95 -7.16 -2.94
CA GLN A 88 -18.52 -5.81 -2.87
C GLN A 88 -17.44 -4.79 -2.48
N PRO A 89 -17.51 -3.54 -2.97
CA PRO A 89 -16.53 -2.51 -2.62
C PRO A 89 -16.36 -2.33 -1.11
N MET A 90 -17.48 -2.36 -0.36
CA MET A 90 -17.46 -2.18 1.09
C MET A 90 -16.75 -3.33 1.81
N ASP A 91 -16.96 -4.59 1.38
CA ASP A 91 -16.28 -5.74 1.98
C ASP A 91 -14.76 -5.67 1.81
N LEU A 92 -14.30 -5.15 0.66
CA LEU A 92 -12.88 -4.89 0.41
C LEU A 92 -12.34 -3.79 1.33
N VAL A 93 -13.08 -2.70 1.49
CA VAL A 93 -12.70 -1.60 2.37
C VAL A 93 -12.61 -2.08 3.82
N ASP A 94 -13.60 -2.82 4.30
CA ASP A 94 -13.61 -3.38 5.64
C ASP A 94 -12.39 -4.29 5.87
N MET A 95 -12.09 -5.17 4.92
CA MET A 95 -10.91 -6.05 4.96
C MET A 95 -9.58 -5.29 4.94
N PHE A 96 -9.49 -4.14 4.27
CA PHE A 96 -8.26 -3.33 4.25
C PHE A 96 -8.09 -2.45 5.50
N MET A 97 -9.18 -2.06 6.14
CA MET A 97 -9.19 -1.22 7.34
C MET A 97 -9.10 -2.03 8.65
N ASP A 98 -9.41 -3.32 8.59
CA ASP A 98 -9.17 -4.29 9.66
C ASP A 98 -7.75 -4.88 9.52
N VAL A 99 -6.88 -4.57 10.48
CA VAL A 99 -5.46 -4.98 10.44
C VAL A 99 -5.28 -6.49 10.47
N ASP A 100 -6.15 -7.22 11.18
CA ASP A 100 -6.05 -8.67 11.32
C ASP A 100 -6.47 -9.35 10.03
N GLN A 101 -7.57 -8.90 9.41
CA GLN A 101 -7.99 -9.39 8.10
C GLN A 101 -6.98 -9.05 7.01
N TRP A 102 -6.46 -7.82 7.01
CA TRP A 102 -5.43 -7.39 6.07
C TRP A 102 -4.18 -8.28 6.17
N LEU A 103 -3.72 -8.60 7.39
CA LEU A 103 -2.61 -9.51 7.61
C LEU A 103 -2.89 -10.93 7.12
N ILE A 104 -4.09 -11.46 7.37
CA ILE A 104 -4.47 -12.80 6.93
C ILE A 104 -4.44 -12.88 5.39
N VAL A 105 -5.06 -11.90 4.71
CA VAL A 105 -5.17 -11.88 3.26
C VAL A 105 -3.82 -11.67 2.60
N PHE A 106 -3.02 -10.72 3.10
CA PHE A 106 -1.74 -10.34 2.50
C PHE A 106 -0.52 -10.92 3.22
N SER A 107 -0.67 -12.05 3.91
CA SER A 107 0.42 -12.71 4.67
C SER A 107 1.64 -13.08 3.83
N ASN A 108 1.51 -13.15 2.51
CA ASN A 108 2.62 -13.35 1.57
C ASN A 108 3.39 -12.06 1.24
N ILE A 109 2.90 -10.89 1.64
CA ILE A 109 3.51 -9.57 1.43
C ILE A 109 3.80 -8.91 2.78
N VAL A 110 2.87 -8.96 3.72
CA VAL A 110 2.95 -8.32 5.04
C VAL A 110 3.26 -9.38 6.10
N THR A 111 4.41 -9.26 6.79
CA THR A 111 4.79 -10.17 7.87
C THR A 111 4.23 -9.73 9.22
N LYS A 112 4.17 -8.42 9.45
CA LYS A 112 3.66 -7.82 10.69
C LYS A 112 2.97 -6.52 10.37
N ALA A 113 1.92 -6.20 11.11
CA ALA A 113 1.27 -4.90 11.06
C ALA A 113 0.63 -4.60 12.40
N THR A 114 0.64 -3.32 12.78
CA THR A 114 0.06 -2.85 14.04
C THR A 114 -0.59 -1.50 13.82
N VAL A 115 -1.83 -1.33 14.30
CA VAL A 115 -2.45 -0.01 14.45
C VAL A 115 -1.89 0.66 15.68
N LEU A 116 -1.33 1.83 15.48
CA LEU A 116 -0.57 2.58 16.49
C LEU A 116 -1.43 3.66 17.14
N GLY A 117 -2.41 4.14 16.39
CA GLY A 117 -3.41 5.08 16.87
C GLY A 117 -4.49 5.28 15.82
N VAL A 118 -5.71 5.50 16.28
CA VAL A 118 -6.84 5.87 15.41
C VAL A 118 -7.09 7.35 15.57
N LEU A 119 -6.90 8.09 14.47
CA LEU A 119 -7.00 9.55 14.46
C LEU A 119 -8.41 10.02 14.08
N SER A 120 -9.08 9.24 13.24
CA SER A 120 -10.48 9.37 12.89
C SER A 120 -11.05 7.97 12.69
N ALA A 121 -12.15 7.64 13.36
CA ALA A 121 -12.81 6.34 13.21
C ALA A 121 -13.71 6.25 11.97
N GLY A 122 -13.88 7.36 11.23
CA GLY A 122 -14.87 7.49 10.16
C GLY A 122 -16.18 8.11 10.65
N GLU A 123 -17.16 8.22 9.75
CA GLU A 123 -18.47 8.79 10.06
C GLU A 123 -19.28 7.95 11.05
N THR A 124 -19.23 6.62 10.90
CA THR A 124 -19.89 5.68 11.82
C THR A 124 -19.06 4.39 11.94
N PRO A 125 -19.28 3.54 12.96
CA PRO A 125 -18.55 2.27 13.08
C PRO A 125 -18.69 1.33 11.88
N ARG A 126 -19.74 1.50 11.06
CA ARG A 126 -20.01 0.70 9.85
C ARG A 126 -19.67 1.46 8.55
N ASN A 127 -19.20 2.70 8.67
CA ASN A 127 -18.85 3.54 7.54
C ASN A 127 -17.48 4.19 7.80
N PRO A 128 -16.39 3.62 7.26
CA PRO A 128 -15.05 4.13 7.42
C PRO A 128 -14.77 5.38 6.55
N ASN A 129 -15.79 6.02 5.97
CA ASN A 129 -15.60 7.27 5.24
C ASN A 129 -14.95 8.33 6.14
N GLY A 130 -13.77 8.81 5.74
CA GLY A 130 -12.96 9.75 6.52
C GLY A 130 -12.18 9.11 7.66
N ALA A 131 -12.12 7.78 7.75
CA ALA A 131 -11.31 7.08 8.74
C ALA A 131 -9.82 7.27 8.45
N LEU A 132 -9.05 7.46 9.51
CA LEU A 132 -7.62 7.73 9.46
C LEU A 132 -6.92 6.99 10.61
N GLN A 133 -6.05 6.04 10.27
CA GLN A 133 -5.30 5.23 11.22
C GLN A 133 -3.80 5.44 11.02
N VAL A 134 -3.02 5.48 12.09
CA VAL A 134 -1.55 5.42 12.05
C VAL A 134 -1.13 3.97 12.21
N MET A 135 -0.29 3.48 11.32
CA MET A 135 0.09 2.07 11.23
C MET A 135 1.59 1.89 11.07
N SER A 136 2.08 0.77 11.60
CA SER A 136 3.38 0.20 11.23
C SER A 136 3.13 -1.09 10.47
N ALA A 137 3.93 -1.36 9.44
CA ALA A 137 3.91 -2.66 8.77
C ALA A 137 5.30 -3.06 8.27
N GLU A 138 5.59 -4.35 8.34
CA GLU A 138 6.78 -4.98 7.76
C GLU A 138 6.40 -5.70 6.46
N PHE A 139 6.99 -5.30 5.34
CA PHE A 139 6.80 -5.95 4.05
C PHE A 139 7.96 -6.87 3.72
N HIS A 140 7.65 -8.00 3.09
CA HIS A 140 8.61 -8.99 2.68
C HIS A 140 8.37 -9.50 1.26
N VAL A 141 9.45 -10.06 0.74
CA VAL A 141 9.44 -10.98 -0.39
C VAL A 141 9.76 -12.35 0.21
N PRO A 142 9.15 -13.45 -0.28
CA PRO A 142 9.44 -14.80 0.20
C PRO A 142 10.84 -15.26 -0.24
N SER A 143 11.89 -14.61 0.27
CA SER A 143 13.29 -14.91 0.04
C SER A 143 14.08 -14.63 1.32
N PRO A 144 14.89 -15.59 1.80
CA PRO A 144 15.67 -15.43 3.03
C PRO A 144 16.81 -14.41 2.92
N LEU A 145 17.15 -13.99 1.69
CA LEU A 145 18.25 -13.07 1.40
C LEU A 145 17.77 -11.63 1.12
N VAL A 146 16.46 -11.38 1.24
CA VAL A 146 15.87 -10.05 1.15
C VAL A 146 15.33 -9.69 2.53
N CYS A 147 15.95 -8.69 3.17
CA CYS A 147 15.47 -8.19 4.45
C CYS A 147 14.06 -7.62 4.32
N THR A 148 13.28 -7.72 5.40
CA THR A 148 11.98 -7.05 5.47
C THR A 148 12.16 -5.53 5.48
N ARG A 149 11.15 -4.83 4.95
CA ARG A 149 11.09 -3.37 4.89
C ARG A 149 10.02 -2.91 5.86
N GLU A 150 10.41 -2.17 6.89
CA GLU A 150 9.47 -1.61 7.86
C GLU A 150 9.04 -0.21 7.43
N PHE A 151 7.74 0.06 7.50
CA PHE A 151 7.14 1.33 7.12
C PHE A 151 6.24 1.88 8.22
N TYR A 152 6.29 3.20 8.39
CA TYR A 152 5.38 3.97 9.23
C TYR A 152 4.54 4.88 8.34
N PHE A 153 3.24 4.63 8.33
CA PHE A 153 2.33 5.35 7.46
C PHE A 153 1.02 5.61 8.15
N ALA A 154 0.27 6.57 7.64
CA ALA A 154 -1.14 6.66 7.97
C ALA A 154 -1.99 6.18 6.80
N ARG A 155 -3.02 5.41 7.12
CA ARG A 155 -3.99 4.83 6.21
C ARG A 155 -5.28 5.63 6.29
N TYR A 156 -5.68 6.23 5.18
CA TYR A 156 -6.89 7.02 5.03
C TYR A 156 -7.90 6.32 4.12
N CYS A 157 -9.16 6.30 4.56
CA CYS A 157 -10.27 5.76 3.80
C CYS A 157 -11.27 6.87 3.48
N LYS A 158 -11.69 6.95 2.21
CA LYS A 158 -12.65 7.97 1.74
C LYS A 158 -13.58 7.39 0.70
N GLU A 159 -14.87 7.66 0.84
CA GLU A 159 -15.83 7.48 -0.24
C GLU A 159 -15.79 8.71 -1.16
N LEU A 160 -15.49 8.50 -2.44
CA LEU A 160 -15.42 9.58 -3.44
C LEU A 160 -16.77 9.79 -4.14
N ALA A 161 -17.50 8.70 -4.33
CA ALA A 161 -18.85 8.65 -4.89
C ALA A 161 -19.51 7.34 -4.45
N GLU A 162 -20.80 7.17 -4.72
CA GLU A 162 -21.52 5.95 -4.38
C GLU A 162 -20.78 4.71 -4.89
N ASN A 163 -20.45 3.78 -3.97
CA ASN A 163 -19.70 2.55 -4.25
C ASN A 163 -18.32 2.76 -4.90
N THR A 164 -17.72 3.93 -4.70
CA THR A 164 -16.37 4.27 -5.14
C THR A 164 -15.53 4.72 -3.95
N TRP A 165 -14.58 3.88 -3.56
CA TRP A 165 -13.80 4.03 -2.35
C TRP A 165 -12.32 4.16 -2.65
N LEU A 166 -11.66 4.97 -1.84
CA LEU A 166 -10.22 5.15 -1.83
C LEU A 166 -9.68 4.67 -0.49
N VAL A 167 -8.69 3.79 -0.52
CA VAL A 167 -7.87 3.44 0.64
C VAL A 167 -6.43 3.77 0.29
N VAL A 168 -5.82 4.66 1.06
CA VAL A 168 -4.49 5.18 0.74
C VAL A 168 -3.59 5.30 1.95
N ASP A 169 -2.35 4.92 1.76
CA ASP A 169 -1.27 4.95 2.73
C ASP A 169 -0.29 6.08 2.36
N PHE A 170 0.12 6.85 3.36
CA PHE A 170 1.12 7.91 3.21
C PHE A 170 2.16 7.83 4.32
N SER A 171 3.43 8.00 3.95
CA SER A 171 4.51 8.03 4.94
C SER A 171 4.33 9.16 5.94
N LEU A 172 4.73 8.87 7.18
CA LEU A 172 4.83 9.83 8.27
C LEU A 172 6.24 10.42 8.42
N ASP A 173 7.18 10.11 7.54
CA ASP A 173 8.58 10.57 7.59
C ASP A 173 8.71 12.10 7.53
N SER A 174 7.78 12.80 6.87
CA SER A 174 7.76 14.27 6.86
C SER A 174 7.32 14.88 8.21
N ILE A 175 6.59 14.12 9.02
CA ILE A 175 6.01 14.55 10.30
C ILE A 175 6.89 14.07 11.47
N PHE A 176 7.49 12.89 11.32
CA PHE A 176 8.39 12.24 12.26
C PHE A 176 9.65 11.80 11.50
N PRO A 177 10.52 12.76 11.11
CA PRO A 177 11.72 12.44 10.36
C PRO A 177 12.63 11.55 11.19
N ASN A 178 12.82 10.32 10.73
CA ASN A 178 13.83 9.43 11.26
C ASN A 178 15.05 9.51 10.32
N PRO A 179 16.21 10.01 10.78
CA PRO A 179 17.40 10.17 9.96
C PRO A 179 18.01 8.83 9.50
N ILE A 180 17.48 7.70 9.99
CA ILE A 180 17.88 6.34 9.63
C ILE A 180 16.84 5.71 8.66
N THR A 181 15.79 6.42 8.22
CA THR A 181 14.76 5.84 7.33
C THR A 181 15.36 5.42 5.99
N ARG A 182 15.47 4.11 5.80
CA ARG A 182 15.97 3.47 4.55
C ARG A 182 14.89 3.23 3.51
N PHE A 183 13.62 3.27 3.93
CA PHE A 183 12.46 3.00 3.09
C PHE A 183 11.40 4.06 3.37
N GLN A 184 11.10 4.88 2.38
CA GLN A 184 10.06 5.90 2.47
C GLN A 184 8.86 5.45 1.65
N ARG A 185 7.72 5.27 2.31
CA ARG A 185 6.46 4.96 1.62
C ARG A 185 5.91 6.23 0.98
N ARG A 186 6.02 6.33 -0.34
CA ARG A 186 5.29 7.37 -1.08
C ARG A 186 3.83 6.95 -1.18
N PRO A 187 2.93 7.88 -1.56
CA PRO A 187 1.52 7.57 -1.59
C PRO A 187 1.19 6.31 -2.38
N SER A 188 0.58 5.35 -1.69
CA SER A 188 0.32 4.00 -2.18
C SER A 188 -1.05 3.55 -1.70
N GLY A 189 -1.72 2.64 -2.39
CA GLY A 189 -3.05 2.19 -2.02
C GLY A 189 -3.89 1.82 -3.22
N CYS A 190 -5.22 1.86 -3.06
CA CYS A 190 -6.12 1.45 -4.12
C CYS A 190 -7.42 2.24 -4.21
N LEU A 191 -7.89 2.35 -5.46
CA LEU A 191 -9.23 2.80 -5.81
C LEU A 191 -10.11 1.59 -6.11
N ILE A 192 -11.24 1.52 -5.42
CA ILE A 192 -12.19 0.41 -5.45
C ILE A 192 -13.50 0.94 -6.02
N GLN A 193 -13.94 0.40 -7.15
CA GLN A 193 -15.08 0.93 -7.91
C GLN A 193 -16.03 -0.17 -8.31
N ARG A 194 -17.31 -0.02 -7.99
CA ARG A 194 -18.35 -0.88 -8.53
C ARG A 194 -18.50 -0.65 -10.04
N THR A 195 -18.51 -1.73 -10.81
CA THR A 195 -18.77 -1.68 -12.25
C THR A 195 -20.21 -2.07 -12.56
N GLN A 196 -20.74 -1.61 -13.70
CA GLN A 196 -22.13 -1.86 -14.12
C GLN A 196 -22.44 -3.35 -14.32
N ASN A 197 -21.43 -4.17 -14.60
CA ASN A 197 -21.55 -5.63 -14.74
C ASN A 197 -21.61 -6.39 -13.40
N GLY A 198 -21.64 -5.69 -12.26
CA GLY A 198 -21.70 -6.32 -10.96
C GLY A 198 -20.37 -6.91 -10.46
N LEU A 199 -19.24 -6.52 -11.05
CA LEU A 199 -17.90 -6.75 -10.50
C LEU A 199 -17.39 -5.51 -9.76
N THR A 200 -16.22 -5.64 -9.12
CA THR A 200 -15.53 -4.52 -8.49
C THR A 200 -14.17 -4.35 -9.13
N LYS A 201 -13.93 -3.18 -9.72
CA LYS A 201 -12.66 -2.78 -10.31
C LYS A 201 -11.74 -2.22 -9.23
N VAL A 202 -10.56 -2.80 -9.11
CA VAL A 202 -9.52 -2.35 -8.18
C VAL A 202 -8.35 -1.81 -8.99
N THR A 203 -8.02 -0.54 -8.78
CA THR A 203 -6.80 0.07 -9.31
C THR A 203 -5.83 0.24 -8.16
N TRP A 204 -4.75 -0.53 -8.14
CA TRP A 204 -3.75 -0.52 -7.08
C TRP A 204 -2.49 0.23 -7.54
N VAL A 205 -1.93 1.06 -6.67
CA VAL A 205 -0.67 1.80 -6.87
C VAL A 205 0.25 1.52 -5.69
N GLU A 206 1.48 1.14 -5.96
CA GLU A 206 2.55 1.08 -4.96
C GLU A 206 3.68 2.00 -5.39
N HIS A 207 4.13 2.85 -4.48
CA HIS A 207 5.18 3.83 -4.71
C HIS A 207 6.04 3.95 -3.45
N ASN A 208 7.33 3.66 -3.57
CA ASN A 208 8.30 3.73 -2.48
C ASN A 208 9.62 4.33 -2.96
N GLU A 209 10.34 4.97 -2.05
CA GLU A 209 11.73 5.40 -2.25
C GLU A 209 12.62 4.61 -1.30
N VAL A 210 13.62 3.91 -1.83
CA VAL A 210 14.37 2.91 -1.05
C VAL A 210 15.87 2.98 -1.26
N ASP A 211 16.63 2.76 -0.18
CA ASP A 211 18.06 2.50 -0.25
C ASP A 211 18.30 1.00 -0.50
N ASN A 212 18.62 0.66 -1.76
CA ASN A 212 18.92 -0.71 -2.18
C ASN A 212 20.41 -1.09 -2.02
N GLY A 213 21.26 -0.26 -1.40
CA GLY A 213 22.69 -0.50 -1.25
C GLY A 213 23.05 -1.83 -0.57
N TRP A 214 22.17 -2.30 0.31
CA TRP A 214 22.32 -3.51 1.12
C TRP A 214 21.72 -4.77 0.48
N VAL A 215 21.04 -4.64 -0.66
CA VAL A 215 20.43 -5.78 -1.35
C VAL A 215 21.54 -6.69 -1.86
N HIS A 216 21.46 -7.96 -1.44
CA HIS A 216 22.40 -9.00 -1.87
C HIS A 216 22.43 -9.08 -3.40
N LYS A 217 23.63 -9.18 -3.98
CA LYS A 217 23.85 -9.08 -5.45
C LYS A 217 22.94 -9.99 -6.27
N MET A 218 22.65 -11.19 -5.76
CA MET A 218 21.73 -12.17 -6.39
C MET A 218 20.31 -11.64 -6.58
N PHE A 219 19.81 -10.79 -5.70
CA PHE A 219 18.44 -10.26 -5.72
C PHE A 219 18.32 -8.87 -6.35
N ARG A 220 19.45 -8.20 -6.63
CA ARG A 220 19.43 -6.90 -7.30
C ARG A 220 18.62 -6.91 -8.60
N PRO A 221 18.70 -7.93 -9.49
CA PRO A 221 17.85 -7.96 -10.68
C PRO A 221 16.36 -8.04 -10.36
N LEU A 222 15.96 -8.83 -9.35
CA LEU A 222 14.56 -8.95 -8.92
C LEU A 222 14.02 -7.62 -8.35
N ILE A 223 14.82 -6.94 -7.52
CA ILE A 223 14.44 -5.64 -6.96
C ILE A 223 14.39 -4.58 -8.07
N ALA A 224 15.45 -4.47 -8.89
CA ALA A 224 15.54 -3.50 -9.98
C ALA A 224 14.48 -3.69 -11.07
N SER A 225 14.04 -4.93 -11.31
CA SER A 225 12.93 -5.21 -12.23
C SER A 225 11.57 -4.67 -11.73
N GLY A 226 11.50 -4.24 -10.47
CA GLY A 226 10.26 -3.78 -9.86
C GLY A 226 9.23 -4.89 -9.74
N PHE A 227 9.64 -6.15 -9.51
CA PHE A 227 8.76 -7.32 -9.32
C PHE A 227 8.52 -7.70 -7.85
N ALA A 228 9.39 -7.27 -6.94
CA ALA A 228 9.40 -7.67 -5.54
C ALA A 228 8.29 -7.01 -4.69
N PHE A 229 8.14 -5.69 -4.83
CA PHE A 229 7.27 -4.85 -3.99
C PHE A 229 6.28 -4.09 -4.87
N THR A 230 5.36 -4.83 -5.51
CA THR A 230 4.56 -4.30 -6.62
C THR A 230 3.08 -4.37 -6.35
N ALA A 231 2.35 -3.43 -6.94
CA ALA A 231 0.90 -3.43 -7.00
C ALA A 231 0.34 -4.75 -7.58
N LYS A 232 1.07 -5.39 -8.52
CA LYS A 232 0.68 -6.69 -9.09
C LYS A 232 0.66 -7.81 -8.04
N ARG A 233 1.57 -7.83 -7.06
CA ARG A 233 1.53 -8.84 -5.97
C ARG A 233 0.31 -8.64 -5.09
N TRP A 234 0.00 -7.40 -4.73
CA TRP A 234 -1.19 -7.07 -3.94
C TRP A 234 -2.46 -7.51 -4.67
N LEU A 235 -2.65 -7.05 -5.91
CA LEU A 235 -3.84 -7.40 -6.68
C LEU A 235 -3.97 -8.91 -6.94
N ALA A 236 -2.89 -9.60 -7.32
CA ALA A 236 -2.95 -11.05 -7.55
C ALA A 236 -3.22 -11.84 -6.26
N THR A 237 -2.86 -11.31 -5.10
CA THR A 237 -3.22 -11.92 -3.81
C THR A 237 -4.69 -11.71 -3.51
N LEU A 238 -5.19 -10.50 -3.80
CA LEU A 238 -6.59 -10.15 -3.64
C LEU A 238 -7.51 -10.99 -4.55
N GLU A 239 -7.18 -11.11 -5.84
CA GLU A 239 -7.94 -11.92 -6.81
C GLU A 239 -8.09 -13.36 -6.32
N ARG A 240 -6.97 -14.00 -5.93
CA ARG A 240 -7.00 -15.36 -5.36
C ARG A 240 -7.85 -15.47 -4.10
N GLN A 241 -7.84 -14.44 -3.25
CA GLN A 241 -8.64 -14.44 -2.04
C GLN A 241 -10.13 -14.34 -2.35
N CYS A 242 -10.52 -13.48 -3.29
CA CYS A 242 -11.90 -13.36 -3.75
C CYS A 242 -12.39 -14.67 -4.40
N ASP A 243 -11.57 -15.29 -5.26
CA ASP A 243 -11.88 -16.58 -5.89
C ASP A 243 -12.02 -17.71 -4.85
N ARG A 244 -11.19 -17.72 -3.80
CA ARG A 244 -11.32 -18.69 -2.71
C ARG A 244 -12.63 -18.50 -1.94
N LEU A 245 -13.02 -17.26 -1.67
CA LEU A 245 -14.24 -16.96 -0.93
C LEU A 245 -15.50 -17.25 -1.76
N SER A 246 -15.48 -17.03 -3.08
CA SER A 246 -16.62 -17.36 -3.94
C SER A 246 -16.91 -18.87 -3.92
N VAL A 247 -15.88 -19.72 -4.05
CA VAL A 247 -16.03 -21.18 -3.98
C VAL A 247 -16.57 -21.62 -2.62
N LEU A 248 -16.07 -21.05 -1.52
CA LEU A 248 -16.58 -21.39 -0.18
C LEU A 248 -18.04 -21.00 0.02
N MET A 249 -18.48 -19.87 -0.55
CA MET A 249 -19.88 -19.45 -0.49
C MET A 249 -20.80 -20.33 -1.33
N GLU A 250 -20.32 -20.82 -2.47
CA GLU A 250 -21.02 -21.81 -3.30
C GLU A 250 -21.14 -23.15 -2.56
N ASP A 251 -20.06 -23.63 -1.95
CA ASP A 251 -20.04 -24.88 -1.17
C ASP A 251 -20.92 -24.81 0.10
N ASN A 252 -21.00 -23.65 0.76
CA ASN A 252 -21.86 -23.49 1.95
C ASN A 252 -23.36 -23.50 1.61
N SER A 253 -23.71 -23.23 0.35
CA SER A 253 -25.07 -23.43 -0.17
C SER A 253 -25.38 -24.90 -0.49
N GLY A 254 -24.34 -25.75 -0.54
CA GLY A 254 -24.42 -27.19 -0.74
C GLY A 254 -23.66 -27.97 0.34
N LYS A 255 -24.14 -27.96 1.59
CA LYS A 255 -23.66 -28.75 2.76
C LYS A 255 -22.65 -29.86 2.42
N ILE A 256 -21.39 -29.69 2.79
CA ILE A 256 -20.42 -30.79 2.88
C ILE A 256 -19.94 -30.93 4.33
N ASN A 257 -20.23 -32.09 4.92
CA ASN A 257 -19.67 -32.53 6.20
C ASN A 257 -18.19 -32.88 6.01
N PHE A 258 -17.28 -32.09 6.56
CA PHE A 258 -15.92 -32.56 6.79
C PHE A 258 -15.87 -33.30 8.12
N THR A 259 -15.77 -34.63 8.05
CA THR A 259 -15.29 -35.43 9.18
C THR A 259 -13.78 -35.28 9.23
N TRP A 260 -13.28 -34.69 10.31
CA TRP A 260 -11.86 -34.64 10.65
C TRP A 260 -11.39 -36.05 11.00
N ILE A 261 -10.30 -36.52 10.39
CA ILE A 261 -9.55 -37.69 10.87
C ILE A 261 -8.31 -37.15 11.60
N PRO A 262 -7.96 -37.70 12.79
CA PRO A 262 -7.03 -37.10 13.75
C PRO A 262 -5.60 -36.93 13.24
#